data_AF-A0A1I3RE70-F1
#
_entry.id   AF-A0A1I3RE70-F1
#
_cell.length_a   1.000
_cell.length_b   1.000
_cell.length_c   1.000
_cell.angle_alpha   90.00
_cell.angle_beta   90.00
_cell.angle_gamma   90.00
#
_symmetry.space_group_name_H-M   'P 1'
#
loop_
_entity.id
_entity.type
_entity.pdbx_description
1 polymer ?
#
loop_
_entity_poly.entity_id
_entity_poly.type
_entity_poly.pdbx_seq_one_letter_code
_entity_poly.pdbx_strand_id
1 'polypeptide(L)' 'MALDVVNAMRDDGVLISTTEANEDTLKVRPPLVCQAEHVDRFLSSLQAALASCRF' A
#
# COMPACT_ATOMS: atom_id res chain seq x y z
N MET A 1 3.80 11.24 -5.33
CA MET A 1 4.83 10.80 -4.35
C MET A 1 4.37 9.52 -3.66
N ALA A 2 5.27 8.78 -3.01
CA ALA A 2 4.93 7.55 -2.28
C ALA A 2 3.83 7.75 -1.22
N LEU A 3 3.72 8.95 -0.65
CA LEU A 3 2.64 9.32 0.27
C LEU A 3 1.25 9.29 -0.37
N ASP A 4 1.13 9.62 -1.66
CA ASP A 4 -0.15 9.58 -2.39
C ASP A 4 -0.64 8.14 -2.53
N VAL A 5 0.28 7.20 -2.77
CA VAL A 5 -0.01 5.76 -2.82
C VAL A 5 -0.45 5.27 -1.44
N VAL A 6 0.21 5.69 -0.36
CA VAL A 6 -0.18 5.34 1.02
C VAL A 6 -1.58 5.84 1.35
N ASN A 7 -1.92 7.07 0.95
CA ASN A 7 -3.24 7.64 1.19
C ASN A 7 -4.32 6.94 0.36
N ALA A 8 -4.06 6.68 -0.92
CA ALA A 8 -5.00 5.95 -1.78
C ALA A 8 -5.27 4.53 -1.26
N MET A 9 -4.25 3.82 -0.79
CA MET A 9 -4.42 2.49 -0.20
C MET A 9 -5.14 2.55 1.16
N ARG A 10 -4.91 3.61 1.95
CA ARG A 10 -5.65 3.83 3.21
C ARG A 10 -7.15 4.00 2.95
N ASP A 11 -7.53 4.75 1.92
CA ASP A 11 -8.93 4.96 1.55
C ASP A 11 -9.62 3.67 1.13
N ASP A 12 -8.87 2.71 0.57
CA ASP A 12 -9.34 1.37 0.20
C ASP A 12 -9.29 0.36 1.39
N GLY A 13 -8.95 0.84 2.58
CA GLY A 13 -8.90 0.06 3.82
C GLY A 13 -7.63 -0.78 3.98
N VAL A 14 -6.58 -0.52 3.20
CA VAL A 14 -5.28 -1.19 3.27
C VAL A 14 -4.25 -0.29 3.94
N LEU A 15 -3.89 -0.63 5.18
CA LEU A 15 -2.99 0.19 5.99
C LEU A 15 -1.53 -0.15 5.73
N ILE A 16 -0.82 0.77 5.09
CA ILE A 16 0.63 0.73 4.92
C ILE A 16 1.28 2.04 5.37
N SER A 17 2.61 2.07 5.40
CA SER A 17 3.37 3.27 5.74
C SER A 17 4.58 3.39 4.85
N THR A 18 5.10 4.61 4.70
CA THR A 18 6.44 4.84 4.15
C THR A 18 7.50 4.54 5.22
N THR A 19 8.74 4.34 4.80
CA THR A 19 9.92 4.19 5.65
C THR A 19 11.12 4.84 4.94
N GLU A 20 12.18 5.15 5.69
CA GLU A 20 13.40 5.87 5.26
C GLU A 20 13.26 7.39 5.13
N ALA A 21 14.42 8.07 5.15
CA ALA A 21 14.55 9.53 5.18
C ALA A 21 13.97 10.23 3.94
N ASN A 22 13.89 9.52 2.80
CA ASN A 22 13.31 10.05 1.57
C ASN A 22 11.83 9.70 1.41
N GLU A 23 11.25 8.91 2.32
CA GLU A 23 9.85 8.46 2.30
C GLU A 23 9.40 7.74 1.01
N ASP A 24 10.34 7.34 0.15
CA ASP A 24 10.05 6.71 -1.15
C ASP A 24 9.87 5.19 -1.07
N THR A 25 10.17 4.59 0.08
CA THR A 25 10.08 3.14 0.29
C THR A 25 8.80 2.78 1.04
N LEU A 26 7.95 1.92 0.45
CA LEU A 26 6.74 1.40 1.09
C LEU A 26 7.07 0.23 2.02
N LYS A 27 6.57 0.31 3.26
CA LYS A 27 6.69 -0.74 4.27
C LYS A 27 5.37 -1.49 4.42
N VAL A 28 5.42 -2.79 4.14
CA VAL A 28 4.29 -3.72 4.27
C VAL A 28 4.60 -4.71 5.40
N ARG A 29 3.79 -4.68 6.47
CA ARG A 29 3.97 -5.55 7.65
C ARG A 29 2.63 -6.18 8.04
N PRO A 30 2.21 -7.23 7.33
CA PRO A 30 0.95 -7.90 7.64
C PRO A 30 1.08 -8.72 8.94
N PRO A 31 -0.02 -8.97 9.65
CA PRO A 31 -0.05 -9.91 10.78
C PRO A 31 0.36 -11.32 10.37
N LEU A 32 0.86 -12.14 11.31
CA LEU A 32 1.24 -13.54 11.02
C LEU A 32 0.08 -14.43 10.55
N VAL A 33 -1.16 -14.03 10.83
CA VAL A 33 -2.38 -14.71 10.36
C VAL A 33 -2.76 -14.34 8.92
N CYS A 34 -1.94 -13.56 8.22
CA CYS A 34 -2.17 -13.20 6.82
C CYS A 34 -2.35 -14.47 5.96
N GLN A 35 -3.35 -14.45 5.10
CA GLN A 35 -3.70 -15.55 4.20
C GLN A 35 -3.59 -15.05 2.77
N ALA A 36 -3.64 -15.95 1.79
CA ALA A 36 -3.51 -15.61 0.37
C ALA A 36 -4.55 -14.56 -0.06
N GLU A 37 -5.78 -14.67 0.43
CA GLU A 37 -6.89 -13.78 0.07
C GLU A 37 -6.63 -12.33 0.54
N HIS A 38 -5.94 -12.15 1.67
CA HIS A 38 -5.53 -10.84 2.16
C HIS A 38 -4.43 -10.23 1.27
N VAL A 39 -3.54 -11.05 0.74
CA VAL A 39 -2.49 -10.63 -0.21
C VAL A 39 -3.12 -10.23 -1.55
N ASP A 40 -4.08 -10.99 -2.05
CA ASP A 40 -4.79 -10.68 -3.29
C ASP A 40 -5.52 -9.33 -3.20
N ARG A 41 -6.17 -9.07 -2.06
CA ARG A 41 -6.78 -7.76 -1.78
C ARG A 41 -5.74 -6.64 -1.75
N PHE A 42 -4.60 -6.86 -1.09
CA PHE A 42 -3.51 -5.90 -1.05
C PHE A 42 -2.98 -5.57 -2.45
N LEU A 43 -2.73 -6.59 -3.28
CA LEU A 43 -2.22 -6.40 -4.65
C LEU A 43 -3.21 -5.64 -5.53
N SER A 44 -4.51 -5.97 -5.42
CA SER A 44 -5.57 -5.27 -6.14
C SER A 44 -5.61 -3.77 -5.77
N SER A 45 -5.54 -3.49 -4.47
CA SER A 45 -5.51 -2.12 -3.94
C SER A 45 -4.27 -1.35 -4.39
N LEU A 46 -3.09 -1.98 -4.33
CA LEU A 46 -1.84 -1.38 -4.77
C LEU A 46 -1.86 -1.05 -6.25
N GLN A 47 -2.37 -1.95 -7.10
CA GLN A 47 -2.49 -1.71 -8.53
C GLN A 47 -3.43 -0.54 -8.83
N ALA A 48 -4.56 -0.44 -8.14
CA ALA A 48 -5.48 0.68 -8.27
C ALA A 48 -4.84 2.01 -7.82
N ALA A 49 -4.11 2.01 -6.71
CA ALA A 49 -3.40 3.18 -6.20
C ALA A 49 -2.28 3.65 -7.14
N LEU A 50 -1.53 2.73 -7.74
CA LEU A 50 -0.50 3.06 -8.72
C LEU A 50 -1.08 3.57 -10.05
N ALA A 51 -2.26 3.08 -10.44
CA ALA A 51 -2.94 3.56 -11.64
C ALA A 51 -3.60 4.94 -11.44
N SER A 52 -4.05 5.25 -10.22
CA SER A 52 -4.65 6.54 -9.88
C SER A 52 -3.61 7.61 -9.57
N CYS A 53 -2.46 7.23 -9.01
CA CYS A 53 -1.32 8.11 -8.79
C CYS A 53 -0.60 8.37 -10.11
N ARG A 54 -0.68 9.60 -10.61
CA ARG A 54 0.04 10.02 -11.82
C ARG A 54 1.46 10.42 -11.43
N PHE A 55 2.45 9.66 -11.89
CA PHE A 55 3.88 9.90 -11.68
C PHE A 55 4.47 10.86 -12.72
#